data_AF-A0AAQ1JNF2-F1
#
_entry.id   AF-A0AAQ1JNF2-F1
#
_cell.length_a   1.000
_cell.length_b   1.000
_cell.length_c   1.000
_cell.angle_alpha   90.00
_cell.angle_beta   90.00
_cell.angle_gamma   90.00
#
_symmetry.space_group_name_H-M   'P 1'
#
loop_
_entity.id
_entity.type
_entity.pdbx_description
1 polymer ?
#
loop_
_entity_poly.entity_id
_entity_poly.type
_entity_poly.pdbx_seq_one_letter_code
_entity_poly.pdbx_strand_id
1 'polypeptide(L)' 'MDFERLEVWQRGKALSVAMYRALANCPDYGFRNQLTRAALSIPSNIAEGMERGGNAEKRYFLSVAKGSCAEVRTQLMVGQ' A
#
# COMPACT_ATOMS: atom_id res chain seq x y z
N MET A 1 0.50 -16.08 -11.94
CA MET A 1 0.97 -14.88 -12.67
C MET A 1 1.98 -14.23 -11.78
N ASP A 2 3.18 -13.93 -12.25
CA ASP A 2 4.17 -13.27 -11.40
C ASP A 2 3.72 -11.82 -11.14
N PHE A 3 3.22 -11.56 -9.92
CA PHE A 3 2.70 -10.25 -9.53
C PHE A 3 3.81 -9.19 -9.50
N GLU A 4 5.07 -9.59 -9.35
CA GLU A 4 6.21 -8.66 -9.27
C GLU A 4 6.44 -7.93 -10.60
N ARG A 5 5.93 -8.49 -11.70
CA ARG A 5 5.96 -7.90 -13.04
C ARG A 5 4.83 -6.89 -13.29
N LEU A 6 3.86 -6.78 -12.39
CA LEU A 6 2.76 -5.84 -12.54
C LEU A 6 3.22 -4.42 -12.22
N GLU A 7 3.04 -3.48 -13.14
CA GLU A 7 3.40 -2.07 -12.92
C GLU A 7 2.70 -1.50 -11.68
N VAL A 8 1.43 -1.85 -11.46
CA VAL A 8 0.67 -1.42 -10.28
C VAL A 8 1.27 -1.91 -8.96
N TRP A 9 1.82 -3.13 -8.94
CA TRP A 9 2.53 -3.64 -7.77
C TRP A 9 3.87 -2.93 -7.57
N GLN A 10 4.65 -2.74 -8.64
CA GLN A 10 5.94 -2.05 -8.59
C GLN A 10 5.79 -0.63 -8.07
N ARG A 11 4.77 0.10 -8.55
CA ARG A 11 4.43 1.44 -8.07
C ARG A 11 3.97 1.45 -6.61
N GLY A 12 3.16 0.47 -6.22
CA GLY A 12 2.76 0.27 -4.81
C GLY A 12 3.97 0.08 -3.90
N LYS A 13 4.88 -0.84 -4.27
CA LYS A 13 6.12 -1.11 -3.54
C LYS A 13 7.03 0.12 -3.46
N ALA A 14 7.20 0.84 -4.56
CA ALA A 14 8.00 2.06 -4.60
C ALA A 14 7.43 3.15 -3.67
N LEU A 15 6.10 3.31 -3.64
CA LEU A 15 5.43 4.21 -2.71
C LEU A 15 5.69 3.79 -1.25
N SER A 16 5.53 2.51 -0.91
CA SER A 16 5.80 2.03 0.45
C SER A 16 7.24 2.35 0.86
N VAL A 17 8.23 2.04 0.02
CA VAL A 17 9.65 2.36 0.29
C VAL A 17 9.87 3.86 0.48
N ALA A 18 9.25 4.70 -0.34
CA ALA A 18 9.33 6.15 -0.21
C ALA A 18 8.76 6.63 1.14
N MET A 19 7.63 6.08 1.59
CA MET A 19 7.03 6.44 2.88
C MET A 19 7.89 6.03 4.07
N TYR A 20 8.46 4.81 4.05
CA TYR A 20 9.40 4.37 5.10
C TYR A 20 10.63 5.28 5.18
N ARG A 21 11.16 5.72 4.02
CA ARG A 21 12.31 6.64 3.97
C ARG A 21 11.95 8.04 4.44
N ALA A 22 10.84 8.60 3.95
CA ALA A 22 10.40 9.96 4.27
C ALA A 22 10.09 10.13 5.76
N LEU A 23 9.57 9.08 6.40
CA LEU A 23 9.19 9.12 7.81
C LEU A 23 10.23 8.53 8.76
N ALA A 24 11.43 8.17 8.28
CA ALA A 24 12.45 7.50 9.09
C ALA A 24 12.78 8.26 10.39
N ASN A 25 12.80 9.60 10.32
CA ASN A 25 13.10 10.50 11.44
C ASN A 25 11.87 11.24 12.00
N CYS A 26 10.65 10.83 11.62
CA CYS A 26 9.43 11.44 12.15
C CYS A 26 9.29 11.09 13.65
N PRO A 27 9.20 12.08 14.55
CA PRO A 27 9.07 11.84 15.99
C PRO A 27 7.66 11.39 16.38
N ASP A 28 6.66 11.62 15.52
CA ASP A 28 5.31 11.08 15.71
C ASP A 28 5.25 9.62 15.25
N TYR A 29 5.53 8.72 16.20
CA TYR A 29 5.48 7.28 16.00
C TYR A 29 4.09 6.78 15.57
N GLY A 30 3.02 7.41 16.06
CA GLY A 30 1.65 7.02 15.74
C GLY A 30 1.32 7.29 14.28
N PHE A 31 1.57 8.53 13.85
CA PHE A 31 1.41 8.94 12.45
C PHE A 31 2.30 8.12 11.52
N ARG A 32 3.58 7.98 11.86
CA ARG A 32 4.52 7.18 11.06
C ARG A 32 4.05 5.74 10.87
N ASN A 33 3.60 5.09 11.94
CA ASN A 33 3.17 3.70 11.89
C ASN A 33 1.89 3.54 11.06
N GLN A 34 0.92 4.46 11.20
CA GLN A 34 -0.31 4.42 10.40
C GLN A 34 0.00 4.58 8.90
N LEU A 35 0.79 5.61 8.55
CA LEU A 35 1.10 5.89 7.15
C LEU A 35 1.90 4.77 6.49
N THR A 36 2.92 4.24 7.18
CA THR A 36 3.75 3.15 6.65
C THR A 36 2.97 1.85 6.49
N ARG A 37 2.05 1.53 7.42
CA ARG A 37 1.15 0.37 7.29
C ARG A 37 0.18 0.51 6.13
N ALA A 38 -0.48 1.66 6.00
CA ALA A 38 -1.39 1.92 4.88
C ALA A 38 -0.64 1.83 3.54
N ALA A 39 0.57 2.39 3.44
CA ALA A 39 1.38 2.31 2.24
C ALA A 39 1.87 0.89 1.93
N LEU A 40 2.28 0.11 2.94
CA LEU A 40 2.69 -1.29 2.77
C LEU A 40 1.51 -2.20 2.36
N SER A 41 0.31 -1.90 2.83
CA SER A 41 -0.91 -2.63 2.51
C SER A 41 -1.22 -2.65 1.00
N ILE A 42 -0.83 -1.62 0.25
CA ILE A 42 -1.09 -1.51 -1.20
C ILE A 42 -0.44 -2.66 -1.99
N PRO A 43 0.91 -2.81 -2.03
CA PRO A 43 1.54 -3.91 -2.75
C PRO A 43 1.21 -5.28 -2.14
N SER A 44 0.99 -5.38 -0.82
CA SER A 44 0.63 -6.63 -0.16
C SER A 44 -0.72 -7.18 -0.63
N ASN A 45 -1.75 -6.33 -0.69
CA ASN A 45 -3.06 -6.76 -1.19
C ASN A 45 -3.02 -7.03 -2.70
N ILE A 46 -2.22 -6.30 -3.48
CA ILE A 46 -2.03 -6.63 -4.90
C ILE A 46 -1.42 -8.04 -5.05
N ALA A 47 -0.37 -8.35 -4.28
CA ALA A 47 0.25 -9.67 -4.32
C ALA A 47 -0.74 -10.77 -3.88
N GLU A 48 -1.41 -10.59 -2.75
CA GLU A 48 -2.37 -11.57 -2.23
C GLU A 48 -3.53 -11.83 -3.20
N GLY A 49 -4.06 -10.78 -3.85
CA GLY A 49 -5.09 -10.93 -4.87
C GLY A 49 -4.63 -11.66 -6.14
N MET A 50 -3.34 -11.63 -6.46
CA MET A 50 -2.77 -12.27 -7.67
C MET A 50 -2.32 -13.70 -7.42
N GLU A 51 -1.99 -14.05 -6.18
CA GLU A 51 -1.67 -15.41 -5.74
C GLU A 51 -2.93 -16.25 -5.48
N ARG A 52 -4.09 -15.62 -5.27
CA ARG A 52 -5.38 -16.32 -5.13
C ARG A 52 -5.96 -16.76 -6.48
N GLY A 53 -6.59 -17.93 -6.49
CA GLY A 53 -7.09 -18.59 -7.71
C GLY A 53 -8.38 -18.00 -8.29
N GLY A 54 -9.19 -17.29 -7.50
CA GLY A 54 -10.50 -16.78 -7.91
C GLY A 54 -10.51 -15.34 -8.42
N ASN A 55 -11.23 -15.10 -9.53
CA ASN A 55 -11.49 -13.74 -10.03
C ASN A 55 -12.21 -12.85 -9.00
N ALA A 56 -13.06 -13.43 -8.15
CA ALA A 56 -13.76 -12.69 -7.09
C ALA A 56 -12.79 -12.19 -6.02
N GLU A 57 -11.87 -13.04 -5.56
CA GLU A 57 -10.85 -12.69 -4.57
C GLU A 57 -9.89 -11.65 -5.13
N LYS A 58 -9.43 -11.84 -6.37
CA LYS A 58 -8.59 -10.86 -7.07
C LYS A 58 -9.22 -9.46 -7.06
N ARG A 59 -10.51 -9.35 -7.41
CA ARG A 59 -11.22 -8.05 -7.38
C ARG A 59 -11.33 -7.49 -5.96
N TYR A 60 -11.63 -8.35 -4.98
CA TYR A 60 -11.72 -7.94 -3.59
C TYR A 60 -10.40 -7.33 -3.10
N PHE A 61 -9.28 -8.03 -3.27
CA PHE A 61 -7.97 -7.57 -2.83
C PHE A 61 -7.48 -6.32 -3.58
N LEU A 62 -7.78 -6.21 -4.88
CA LEU A 62 -7.51 -4.96 -5.61
C LEU A 62 -8.36 -3.79 -5.09
N SER A 63 -9.59 -4.03 -4.65
CA SER A 63 -10.42 -3.01 -4.00
C SER A 63 -9.85 -2.59 -2.65
N VAL A 64 -9.32 -3.53 -1.86
CA VAL A 64 -8.63 -3.22 -0.59
C VAL A 64 -7.39 -2.38 -0.84
N ALA A 65 -6.55 -2.75 -1.82
CA ALA A 65 -5.38 -1.96 -2.20
C ALA A 65 -5.75 -0.51 -2.61
N LYS A 66 -6.84 -0.35 -3.36
CA LYS A 66 -7.38 0.98 -3.72
C LYS A 66 -7.84 1.76 -2.49
N GLY A 67 -8.45 1.09 -1.51
CA GLY A 67 -8.82 1.68 -0.21
C GLY A 67 -7.59 2.20 0.54
N SER A 68 -6.52 1.40 0.62
CA SER A 68 -5.27 1.83 1.23
C SER A 68 -4.62 3.03 0.53
N CYS A 69 -4.74 3.17 -0.79
CA CYS A 69 -4.32 4.39 -1.50
C CYS A 69 -5.08 5.63 -1.01
N ALA A 70 -6.39 5.52 -0.78
CA ALA A 70 -7.20 6.64 -0.28
C ALA A 70 -6.86 6.99 1.17
N GLU A 71 -6.54 5.99 1.99
CA GLU A 71 -6.07 6.17 3.37
C GLU A 71 -4.73 6.93 3.40
N VAL A 72 -3.72 6.48 2.64
CA VAL A 72 -2.43 7.17 2.53
C VAL A 72 -2.63 8.61 2.08
N ARG A 73 -3.46 8.84 1.06
CA ARG A 73 -3.73 10.20 0.55
C ARG A 73 -4.35 11.09 1.62
N THR A 74 -5.32 10.57 2.37
CA THR A 74 -5.99 11.31 3.46
C THR A 74 -5.01 11.62 4.59
N GLN A 75 -4.23 10.64 5.04
CA GLN A 75 -3.27 10.83 6.11
C GLN A 75 -2.17 11.83 5.72
N LEU A 76 -1.71 11.83 4.46
CA LEU A 76 -0.79 12.85 3.95
C LEU A 76 -1.41 14.26 3.90
N MET A 77 -2.72 14.38 3.71
CA MET A 77 -3.42 15.68 3.75
C MET A 77 -3.60 16.19 5.20
N VAL A 78 -3.74 15.27 6.16
CA VAL A 78 -3.91 15.60 7.59
C VAL A 78 -2.59 15.86 8.29
N GLY A 79 -1.55 15.10 7.97
CA GLY A 79 -0.22 15.20 8.59
C GLY A 79 0.67 16.30 8.01
N GLN A 80 0.09 17.37 7.46
CA GLN A 80 0.78 18.61 7.09
C GLN A 80 0.73 19.62 8.22
#